data_AF-A0A533RAW0-F1
#
_entry.id   AF-A0A533RAW0-F1
#
_cell.length_a   1.000
_cell.length_b   1.000
_cell.length_c   1.000
_cell.angle_alpha   90.00
_cell.angle_beta   90.00
_cell.angle_gamma   90.00
#
_symmetry.space_group_name_H-M   'P 1'
#
loop_
_entity.id
_entity.type
_entity.pdbx_description
1 polymer ?
#
loop_
_entity_poly.entity_id
_entity_poly.type
_entity_poly.pdbx_seq_one_letter_code
_entity_poly.pdbx_strand_id
1 'polypeptide(L)'
;MSVRRRPGKPAKKYSQAARLHDVIRILEARFGATVDELAEECGVTRRTVYRDLEAIGAAGYPLVPERQDDGTVLYRFMTGFKNLPPITFSLQELMTLHLCRGQLGFLQGTPFQEDLDAIFGRIRSGLPPRSVAHLERIAEAVAPRFQGVHDYRPQHDILAALREALLFQYRIRLHYTPARREPEVYLFDPYTLLFTQGALYLGGYAHNRKALRLFLIDRVQAVEVTRERFEVPEDFSAEQLTGGAFGLVREEPMTVRARFAAEIAHLVTERIWHPSQRREVDADGSVTLTIEAGGRTEILAWLYGFVPHVEVLEPKALREAFVAGLRQGLARHGS
;
A
#
# COMPACT_ATOMS: atom_id res chain seq x y z
N MET A 1 -70.76 23.92 15.42
CA MET A 1 -69.68 24.33 14.48
C MET A 1 -68.76 23.13 14.27
N SER A 2 -68.90 22.44 13.15
CA SER A 2 -68.14 21.22 12.82
C SER A 2 -66.84 21.61 12.09
N VAL A 3 -65.69 21.32 12.70
CA VAL A 3 -64.36 21.56 12.14
C VAL A 3 -64.10 20.51 11.06
N ARG A 4 -64.21 20.92 9.79
CA ARG A 4 -63.85 20.08 8.64
C ARG A 4 -62.35 19.77 8.67
N ARG A 5 -61.99 18.51 8.91
CA ARG A 5 -60.64 17.98 8.64
C ARG A 5 -60.33 18.13 7.15
N ARG A 6 -59.19 18.75 6.82
CA ARG A 6 -58.67 18.80 5.45
C ARG A 6 -58.29 17.38 5.00
N PRO A 7 -58.66 16.95 3.78
CA PRO A 7 -58.25 15.65 3.29
C PRO A 7 -56.75 15.67 3.00
N GLY A 8 -56.02 14.68 3.55
CA GLY A 8 -54.60 14.48 3.26
C GLY A 8 -54.40 14.28 1.76
N LYS A 9 -53.33 14.86 1.22
CA LYS A 9 -52.90 14.69 -0.18
C LYS A 9 -52.83 13.19 -0.52
N PRO A 10 -53.34 12.74 -1.68
CA PRO A 10 -53.26 11.34 -2.06
C PRO A 10 -51.80 10.90 -2.22
N ALA A 11 -51.47 9.72 -1.69
CA ALA A 11 -50.13 9.15 -1.82
C ALA A 11 -49.80 8.95 -3.30
N LYS A 12 -48.77 9.66 -3.80
CA LYS A 12 -48.19 9.34 -5.11
C LYS A 12 -47.72 7.89 -5.07
N LYS A 13 -48.18 7.05 -5.99
CA LYS A 13 -47.68 5.68 -6.18
C LYS A 13 -46.25 5.74 -6.75
N TYR A 14 -45.27 6.11 -5.94
CA TYR A 14 -43.87 5.90 -6.28
C TYR A 14 -43.56 4.41 -6.17
N SER A 15 -42.91 3.84 -7.19
CA SER A 15 -42.23 2.56 -7.02
C SER A 15 -41.20 2.70 -5.89
N GLN A 16 -40.92 1.62 -5.16
CA GLN A 16 -39.91 1.67 -4.11
C GLN A 16 -38.56 2.20 -4.64
N ALA A 17 -38.18 1.83 -5.86
CA ALA A 17 -36.96 2.32 -6.52
C ALA A 17 -36.96 3.85 -6.71
N ALA A 18 -38.05 4.43 -7.23
CA ALA A 18 -38.13 5.88 -7.42
C ALA A 18 -38.06 6.64 -6.08
N ARG A 19 -38.67 6.08 -5.04
CA ARG A 19 -38.63 6.67 -3.69
C ARG A 19 -37.25 6.58 -3.05
N LEU A 20 -36.55 5.45 -3.19
CA LEU A 20 -35.16 5.32 -2.73
C LEU A 20 -34.25 6.34 -3.40
N HIS A 21 -34.41 6.54 -4.72
CA HIS A 21 -33.69 7.56 -5.47
C HIS A 21 -33.99 8.98 -4.95
N ASP A 22 -35.25 9.29 -4.66
CA ASP A 22 -35.62 10.60 -4.10
C ASP A 22 -35.03 10.82 -2.69
N VAL A 23 -35.07 9.82 -1.82
CA VAL A 23 -34.46 9.88 -0.48
C VAL A 23 -32.95 10.14 -0.58
N ILE A 24 -32.25 9.42 -1.45
CA ILE A 24 -30.80 9.62 -1.68
C ILE A 24 -30.54 11.06 -2.14
N ARG A 25 -31.27 11.55 -3.15
CA ARG A 25 -31.11 12.92 -3.69
C ARG A 25 -31.35 14.00 -2.63
N ILE A 26 -32.34 13.82 -1.75
CA ILE A 26 -32.63 14.77 -0.66
C ILE A 26 -31.48 14.80 0.34
N LEU A 27 -30.98 13.63 0.74
CA LEU A 27 -29.86 13.51 1.68
C LEU A 27 -28.57 14.12 1.11
N GLU A 28 -28.32 13.97 -0.20
CA GLU A 28 -27.19 14.59 -0.90
C GLU A 28 -27.32 16.11 -0.98
N ALA A 29 -28.48 16.61 -1.40
CA ALA A 29 -28.69 18.04 -1.62
C ALA A 29 -28.69 18.87 -0.32
N ARG A 30 -29.15 18.28 0.79
CA ARG A 30 -29.32 18.98 2.08
C ARG A 30 -28.26 18.63 3.11
N PHE A 31 -27.29 17.77 2.76
CA PHE A 31 -26.27 17.23 3.67
C PHE A 31 -26.85 16.54 4.92
N GLY A 32 -28.07 16.01 4.78
CA GLY A 32 -28.84 15.30 5.78
C GLY A 32 -30.29 15.76 5.86
N ALA A 33 -31.15 14.90 6.40
CA ALA A 33 -32.57 15.17 6.61
C ALA A 33 -33.10 14.31 7.77
N THR A 34 -34.11 14.81 8.46
CA THR A 34 -34.86 14.07 9.46
C THR A 34 -35.82 13.08 8.80
N VAL A 35 -36.27 12.07 9.56
CA VAL A 35 -37.28 11.12 9.09
C VAL A 35 -38.60 11.81 8.74
N ASP A 36 -38.94 12.89 9.46
CA ASP A 36 -40.16 13.66 9.21
C ASP A 36 -40.09 14.44 7.90
N GLU A 37 -38.96 15.09 7.62
CA GLU A 37 -38.74 15.79 6.34
C GLU A 37 -38.79 14.81 5.16
N LEU A 38 -38.15 13.65 5.29
CA LEU A 38 -38.18 12.60 4.27
C LEU A 38 -39.59 12.04 4.06
N ALA A 39 -40.36 11.87 5.15
CA ALA A 39 -41.74 11.39 5.08
C ALA A 39 -42.65 12.40 4.37
N GLU A 40 -42.49 13.69 4.66
CA GLU A 40 -43.25 14.77 4.04
C GLU A 40 -42.91 14.91 2.54
N GLU A 41 -41.62 14.98 2.21
CA GLU A 41 -41.14 15.21 0.84
C GLU A 41 -41.48 14.02 -0.08
N CYS A 42 -41.33 12.78 0.42
CA CYS A 42 -41.68 11.58 -0.33
C CYS A 42 -43.17 11.22 -0.25
N GLY A 43 -43.96 11.92 0.58
CA GLY A 43 -45.39 11.65 0.78
C GLY A 43 -45.69 10.26 1.35
N VAL A 44 -44.87 9.76 2.27
CA VAL A 44 -44.98 8.43 2.89
C VAL A 44 -44.95 8.49 4.42
N THR A 45 -45.17 7.36 5.08
CA THR A 45 -45.09 7.27 6.55
C THR A 45 -43.64 7.15 7.04
N ARG A 46 -43.38 7.54 8.29
CA ARG A 46 -42.07 7.32 8.95
C ARG A 46 -41.62 5.86 8.88
N ARG A 47 -42.54 4.90 9.06
CA ARG A 47 -42.26 3.46 8.95
C ARG A 47 -41.71 3.10 7.57
N THR A 48 -42.25 3.70 6.51
CA THR A 48 -41.76 3.50 5.15
C THR A 48 -40.36 4.08 4.98
N VAL A 49 -40.12 5.29 5.48
CA VAL A 49 -38.80 5.94 5.46
C VAL A 49 -37.76 5.10 6.18
N TYR A 50 -38.04 4.59 7.38
CA TYR A 50 -37.09 3.71 8.09
C TYR A 50 -36.71 2.48 7.27
N ARG A 51 -37.70 1.83 6.63
CA ARG A 51 -37.44 0.68 5.74
C ARG A 51 -36.62 1.07 4.52
N ASP A 52 -36.82 2.27 3.98
CA ASP A 52 -36.05 2.77 2.84
C ASP A 52 -34.61 3.12 3.25
N LEU A 53 -34.41 3.76 4.41
CA LEU A 53 -33.07 4.02 4.98
C LEU A 53 -32.31 2.72 5.25
N GLU A 54 -32.99 1.68 5.73
CA GLU A 54 -32.43 0.33 5.90
C GLU A 54 -32.05 -0.29 4.54
N ALA A 55 -32.91 -0.19 3.53
CA ALA A 55 -32.61 -0.68 2.19
C ALA A 55 -31.44 0.07 1.53
N ILE A 56 -31.34 1.38 1.76
CA ILE A 56 -30.21 2.22 1.32
C ILE A 56 -28.91 1.76 2.00
N GLY A 57 -28.94 1.52 3.31
CA GLY A 57 -27.81 0.96 4.05
C GLY A 57 -27.38 -0.42 3.55
N ALA A 58 -28.35 -1.32 3.32
CA ALA A 58 -28.11 -2.65 2.78
C ALA A 58 -27.55 -2.64 1.34
N ALA A 59 -27.88 -1.61 0.56
CA ALA A 59 -27.32 -1.37 -0.77
C ALA A 59 -25.89 -0.80 -0.74
N GLY A 60 -25.30 -0.58 0.43
CA GLY A 60 -23.91 -0.16 0.62
C GLY A 60 -23.71 1.36 0.78
N TYR A 61 -24.79 2.14 0.89
CA TYR A 61 -24.68 3.56 1.16
C TYR A 61 -24.37 3.81 2.65
N PRO A 62 -23.37 4.66 2.97
CA PRO A 62 -22.87 4.91 4.34
C PRO A 62 -23.78 5.87 5.13
N LEU A 63 -25.00 5.44 5.44
CA LEU A 63 -25.98 6.24 6.15
C LEU A 63 -25.71 6.20 7.67
N VAL A 64 -25.65 7.37 8.32
CA VAL A 64 -25.50 7.49 9.78
C VAL A 64 -26.57 8.40 10.38
N PRO A 65 -27.11 8.04 11.56
CA PRO A 65 -27.90 8.95 12.37
C PRO A 65 -26.98 9.89 13.18
N GLU A 66 -27.12 11.19 12.99
CA GLU A 66 -26.44 12.24 13.75
C GLU A 66 -27.47 12.92 14.68
N ARG A 67 -27.20 12.92 15.99
CA ARG A 67 -28.02 13.65 16.97
C ARG A 67 -27.54 15.10 17.03
N GLN A 68 -28.46 16.03 16.80
CA GLN A 68 -28.23 17.47 16.93
C GLN A 68 -28.41 17.92 18.39
N ASP A 69 -27.89 19.10 18.72
CA ASP A 69 -27.94 19.68 20.07
C ASP A 69 -29.38 19.90 20.59
N ASP A 70 -30.34 20.06 19.66
CA ASP A 70 -31.77 20.21 19.95
C ASP A 70 -32.51 18.86 20.17
N GLY A 71 -31.79 17.74 20.12
CA GLY A 71 -32.33 16.38 20.29
C GLY A 71 -32.87 15.76 19.01
N THR A 72 -32.86 16.48 17.88
CA THR A 72 -33.31 15.96 16.59
C THR A 72 -32.31 14.97 16.00
N VAL A 73 -32.81 13.90 15.37
CA VAL A 73 -31.97 12.91 14.66
C VAL A 73 -31.98 13.21 13.17
N LEU A 74 -30.85 13.66 12.65
CA LEU A 74 -30.61 13.85 11.24
C LEU A 74 -30.02 12.56 10.65
N TYR A 75 -30.63 12.01 9.62
CA TYR A 75 -29.96 10.99 8.81
C TYR A 75 -29.14 11.69 7.75
N ARG A 76 -27.89 11.29 7.59
CA ARG A 76 -27.01 11.80 6.53
C ARG A 76 -26.04 10.73 6.06
N PHE A 77 -25.45 10.93 4.89
CA PHE A 77 -24.27 10.16 4.53
C PHE A 77 -23.08 10.64 5.37
N MET A 78 -22.24 9.72 5.86
CA MET A 78 -21.05 10.06 6.64
C MET A 78 -20.24 11.16 5.93
N THR A 79 -20.21 12.36 6.51
CA THR A 79 -19.38 13.45 6.00
C THR A 79 -17.94 13.24 6.47
N GLY A 80 -16.99 13.37 5.54
CA GLY A 80 -15.55 13.27 5.83
C GLY A 80 -14.86 11.94 5.45
N PHE A 81 -15.54 10.98 4.82
CA PHE A 81 -14.85 9.74 4.37
C PHE A 81 -15.08 9.31 2.90
N LYS A 82 -15.99 9.92 2.11
CA LYS A 82 -16.49 9.25 0.88
C LYS A 82 -16.85 10.14 -0.32
N ASN A 83 -16.08 11.20 -0.61
CA ASN A 83 -16.14 11.82 -1.94
C ASN A 83 -15.06 11.26 -2.88
N LEU A 84 -14.99 9.94 -3.02
CA LEU A 84 -14.48 9.36 -4.25
C LEU A 84 -15.70 9.15 -5.15
N PRO A 85 -15.80 9.86 -6.29
CA PRO A 85 -16.85 9.56 -7.26
C PRO A 85 -16.77 8.08 -7.66
N PRO A 86 -17.86 7.47 -8.17
CA PRO A 86 -17.82 6.12 -8.71
C PRO A 86 -16.66 6.00 -9.70
N ILE A 87 -15.65 5.20 -9.34
CA ILE A 87 -14.51 4.95 -10.22
C ILE A 87 -14.98 3.91 -11.23
N THR A 88 -15.11 4.33 -12.48
CA THR A 88 -15.36 3.43 -13.60
C THR A 88 -14.03 2.90 -14.12
N PHE A 89 -13.95 1.60 -14.36
CA PHE A 89 -12.80 0.98 -15.00
C PHE A 89 -13.20 0.44 -16.38
N SER A 90 -12.35 0.69 -17.37
CA SER A 90 -12.33 -0.05 -18.61
C SER A 90 -11.86 -1.49 -18.38
N LEU A 91 -12.14 -2.37 -19.34
CA LEU A 91 -11.66 -3.74 -19.28
C LEU A 91 -10.12 -3.82 -19.20
N GLN A 92 -9.41 -2.91 -19.89
CA GLN A 92 -7.95 -2.85 -19.86
C GLN A 92 -7.43 -2.44 -18.48
N GLU A 93 -8.04 -1.45 -17.84
CA GLU A 93 -7.67 -1.05 -16.47
C GLU A 93 -7.93 -2.17 -15.46
N LEU A 94 -9.02 -2.93 -15.63
CA LEU A 94 -9.28 -4.12 -14.81
C LEU A 94 -8.24 -5.21 -15.02
N MET A 95 -7.79 -5.43 -16.26
CA MET A 95 -6.69 -6.36 -16.56
C MET A 95 -5.39 -5.91 -15.89
N THR A 96 -5.04 -4.62 -16.00
CA THR A 96 -3.84 -4.06 -15.36
C THR A 96 -3.91 -4.15 -13.84
N LEU A 97 -5.06 -3.84 -13.23
CA LEU A 97 -5.24 -3.98 -11.78
C LEU A 97 -5.06 -5.45 -11.35
N HIS A 98 -5.63 -6.39 -12.10
CA HIS A 98 -5.51 -7.81 -11.79
C HIS A 98 -4.08 -8.33 -11.96
N LEU A 99 -3.35 -7.82 -12.96
CA LEU A 99 -1.91 -8.03 -13.11
C LEU A 99 -1.13 -7.50 -11.89
N CYS A 100 -1.40 -6.26 -11.45
CA CYS A 100 -0.78 -5.67 -10.26
C CYS A 100 -1.08 -6.50 -9.01
N ARG A 101 -2.30 -7.02 -8.85
CA ARG A 101 -2.67 -7.90 -7.73
C ARG A 101 -1.75 -9.11 -7.65
N GLY A 102 -1.43 -9.75 -8.78
CA GLY A 102 -0.51 -10.88 -8.82
C GLY A 102 0.88 -10.54 -8.28
N GLN A 103 1.31 -9.28 -8.38
CA GLN A 103 2.60 -8.78 -7.90
C GLN A 103 2.61 -8.38 -6.41
N LEU A 104 1.43 -8.32 -5.76
CA LEU A 104 1.29 -7.88 -4.37
C LEU A 104 1.33 -9.05 -3.37
N GLY A 105 1.84 -10.22 -3.77
CA GLY A 105 1.97 -11.39 -2.90
C GLY A 105 2.79 -11.13 -1.63
N PHE A 106 3.68 -10.13 -1.64
CA PHE A 106 4.43 -9.70 -0.46
C PHE A 106 3.57 -9.09 0.67
N LEU A 107 2.31 -8.74 0.38
CA LEU A 107 1.37 -8.25 1.39
C LEU A 107 0.68 -9.37 2.15
N GLN A 108 0.99 -10.64 1.89
CA GLN A 108 0.35 -11.78 2.55
C GLN A 108 0.37 -11.64 4.08
N GLY A 109 -0.80 -11.80 4.71
CA GLY A 109 -0.98 -11.71 6.15
C GLY A 109 -1.07 -10.29 6.71
N THR A 110 -0.94 -9.26 5.87
CA THR A 110 -1.12 -7.85 6.27
C THR A 110 -2.59 -7.42 6.17
N PRO A 111 -3.04 -6.39 6.92
CA PRO A 111 -4.36 -5.79 6.74
C PRO A 111 -4.60 -5.25 5.32
N PHE A 112 -3.54 -4.92 4.58
CA PHE A 112 -3.62 -4.47 3.18
C PHE A 112 -4.01 -5.61 2.23
N GLN A 113 -3.69 -6.86 2.55
CA GLN A 113 -4.17 -8.01 1.79
C GLN A 113 -5.69 -8.14 1.87
N GLU A 114 -6.27 -7.94 3.07
CA GLU A 114 -7.71 -7.99 3.28
C GLU A 114 -8.42 -6.89 2.48
N ASP A 115 -7.87 -5.67 2.50
CA ASP A 115 -8.37 -4.55 1.72
C ASP A 115 -8.32 -4.84 0.21
N LEU A 116 -7.21 -5.42 -0.28
CA LEU A 116 -7.08 -5.86 -1.67
C LEU A 116 -8.11 -6.93 -2.02
N ASP A 117 -8.26 -7.97 -1.20
CA ASP A 117 -9.23 -9.04 -1.43
C ASP A 117 -10.67 -8.50 -1.42
N ALA A 118 -10.99 -7.51 -0.57
CA ALA A 118 -12.26 -6.82 -0.57
C ALA A 118 -12.49 -5.96 -1.83
N ILE A 119 -11.47 -5.24 -2.31
CA ILE A 119 -11.52 -4.47 -3.57
C ILE A 119 -11.81 -5.41 -4.74
N PHE A 120 -11.06 -6.50 -4.88
CA PHE A 120 -11.25 -7.45 -5.98
C PHE A 120 -12.53 -8.29 -5.82
N GLY A 121 -13.02 -8.51 -4.59
CA GLY A 121 -14.35 -9.03 -4.33
C GLY A 121 -15.46 -8.13 -4.92
N ARG A 122 -15.37 -6.81 -4.67
CA ARG A 122 -16.31 -5.82 -5.25
C ARG A 122 -16.23 -5.78 -6.76
N ILE A 123 -15.02 -5.75 -7.34
CA ILE A 123 -14.82 -5.80 -8.80
C ILE A 123 -15.49 -7.05 -9.39
N ARG A 124 -15.25 -8.23 -8.80
CA ARG A 124 -15.85 -9.49 -9.27
C ARG A 124 -17.38 -9.47 -9.20
N SER A 125 -17.95 -8.92 -8.13
CA SER A 125 -19.41 -8.81 -7.98
C SER A 125 -20.08 -7.88 -9.00
N GLY A 126 -19.34 -6.92 -9.56
CA GLY A 126 -19.82 -5.99 -10.59
C GLY A 126 -19.67 -6.49 -12.03
N LEU A 127 -19.05 -7.66 -12.25
CA LEU A 127 -18.71 -8.15 -13.59
C LEU A 127 -19.53 -9.38 -14.00
N PRO A 128 -19.84 -9.55 -15.30
CA PRO A 128 -20.38 -10.80 -15.82
C PRO A 128 -19.40 -11.98 -15.59
N PRO A 129 -19.88 -13.21 -15.36
CA PRO A 129 -19.03 -14.38 -15.08
C PRO A 129 -17.94 -14.64 -16.13
N ARG A 130 -18.23 -14.39 -17.41
CA ARG A 130 -17.26 -14.54 -18.51
C ARG A 130 -16.09 -13.55 -18.44
N SER A 131 -16.34 -12.34 -17.94
CA SER A 131 -15.33 -11.30 -17.76
C SER A 131 -14.42 -11.63 -16.57
N VAL A 132 -14.98 -12.17 -15.48
CA VAL A 132 -14.20 -12.64 -14.33
C VAL A 132 -13.21 -13.74 -14.75
N ALA A 133 -13.68 -14.77 -15.47
CA ALA A 133 -12.81 -15.85 -15.95
C ALA A 133 -11.76 -15.39 -16.98
N HIS A 134 -11.97 -14.27 -17.66
CA HIS A 134 -10.96 -13.68 -18.54
C HIS A 134 -9.88 -12.95 -17.75
N LEU A 135 -10.27 -12.20 -16.71
CA LEU A 135 -9.35 -11.52 -15.80
C LEU A 135 -8.50 -12.53 -15.01
N GLU A 136 -9.11 -13.56 -14.42
CA GLU A 136 -8.39 -14.58 -13.63
C GLU A 136 -7.31 -15.30 -14.46
N ARG A 137 -7.61 -15.63 -15.72
CA ARG A 137 -6.62 -16.21 -16.65
C ARG A 137 -5.42 -15.29 -16.90
N ILE A 138 -5.59 -13.97 -16.84
CA ILE A 138 -4.49 -13.02 -17.05
C ILE A 138 -3.58 -12.94 -15.81
N ALA A 139 -4.14 -12.98 -14.60
CA ALA A 139 -3.30 -13.08 -13.40
C ALA A 139 -2.56 -14.42 -13.31
N GLU A 140 -3.19 -15.51 -13.72
CA GLU A 140 -2.52 -16.81 -13.78
C GLU A 140 -1.43 -16.86 -14.86
N ALA A 141 -1.66 -16.23 -16.01
CA ALA A 141 -0.66 -16.11 -17.08
C ALA A 141 0.54 -15.25 -16.68
N VAL A 142 0.35 -14.33 -15.74
CA VAL A 142 1.42 -13.50 -15.18
C VAL A 142 1.55 -13.78 -13.69
N ALA A 143 1.99 -14.99 -13.35
CA ALA A 143 2.38 -15.36 -11.99
C ALA A 143 3.83 -14.90 -11.72
N PRO A 144 4.06 -13.79 -10.99
CA PRO A 144 5.41 -13.44 -10.57
C PRO A 144 5.90 -14.48 -9.57
N ARG A 145 6.98 -15.18 -9.93
CA ARG A 145 7.70 -16.05 -9.01
C ARG A 145 8.64 -15.19 -8.17
N PHE A 146 8.13 -14.62 -7.09
CA PHE A 146 9.00 -14.05 -6.06
C PHE A 146 9.79 -15.19 -5.39
N GLN A 147 11.07 -14.95 -5.10
CA GLN A 147 11.89 -15.89 -4.34
C GLN A 147 11.45 -15.86 -2.88
N GLY A 148 10.52 -16.75 -2.53
CA GLY A 148 9.93 -16.83 -1.19
C GLY A 148 8.77 -15.86 -0.97
N VAL A 149 7.89 -16.20 -0.03
CA VAL A 149 6.79 -15.35 0.41
C VAL A 149 6.97 -15.08 1.90
N HIS A 150 7.01 -13.81 2.31
CA HIS A 150 6.99 -13.42 3.71
C HIS A 150 5.54 -13.45 4.21
N ASP A 151 5.32 -14.19 5.29
CA ASP A 151 4.02 -14.28 5.95
C ASP A 151 3.97 -13.30 7.13
N TYR A 152 3.25 -12.20 6.96
CA TYR A 152 3.14 -11.15 7.97
C TYR A 152 1.96 -11.35 8.94
N ARG A 153 1.28 -12.50 8.93
CA ARG A 153 0.22 -12.81 9.90
C ARG A 153 0.65 -12.57 11.36
N PRO A 154 1.88 -12.92 11.80
CA PRO A 154 2.34 -12.63 13.15
C PRO A 154 2.44 -11.12 13.47
N GLN A 155 2.59 -10.27 12.46
CA GLN A 155 2.73 -8.81 12.58
C GLN A 155 1.45 -8.06 12.19
N HIS A 156 0.32 -8.74 12.01
CA HIS A 156 -0.93 -8.14 11.54
C HIS A 156 -1.38 -6.95 12.39
N ASP A 157 -1.46 -7.11 13.71
CA ASP A 157 -1.87 -6.05 14.65
C ASP A 157 -0.89 -4.86 14.64
N ILE A 158 0.41 -5.14 14.53
CA ILE A 158 1.45 -4.11 14.39
C ILE A 158 1.21 -3.29 13.12
N LEU A 159 0.95 -3.97 12.00
CA LEU A 159 0.70 -3.31 10.72
C LEU A 159 -0.63 -2.55 10.71
N ALA A 160 -1.64 -3.02 11.44
CA ALA A 160 -2.89 -2.29 11.60
C ALA A 160 -2.67 -0.97 12.37
N ALA A 161 -1.89 -1.00 13.45
CA ALA A 161 -1.52 0.21 14.21
C ALA A 161 -0.67 1.17 13.38
N LEU A 162 0.29 0.66 12.60
CA LEU A 162 1.12 1.48 11.71
C LEU A 162 0.28 2.11 10.59
N ARG A 163 -0.71 1.41 10.05
CA ARG A 163 -1.66 1.96 9.07
C ARG A 163 -2.43 3.16 9.63
N GLU A 164 -2.92 3.07 10.88
CA GLU A 164 -3.56 4.20 11.56
C GLU A 164 -2.57 5.36 11.72
N ALA A 165 -1.37 5.08 12.20
CA ALA A 165 -0.35 6.10 12.43
C ALA A 165 0.07 6.83 11.15
N LEU A 166 0.21 6.13 10.03
CA LEU A 166 0.53 6.71 8.73
C LEU A 166 -0.64 7.55 8.18
N LEU A 167 -1.87 7.04 8.29
CA LEU A 167 -3.05 7.71 7.76
C LEU A 167 -3.32 9.05 8.47
N PHE A 168 -3.15 9.08 9.79
CA PHE A 168 -3.44 10.26 10.60
C PHE A 168 -2.19 11.06 11.01
N GLN A 169 -1.01 10.67 10.49
CA GLN A 169 0.29 11.25 10.81
C GLN A 169 0.52 11.32 12.33
N TYR A 170 0.26 10.21 13.02
CA TYR A 170 0.50 10.09 14.46
C TYR A 170 1.88 9.54 14.75
N ARG A 171 2.59 10.22 15.66
CA ARG A 171 3.83 9.74 16.25
C ARG A 171 3.60 8.44 17.01
N ILE A 172 4.58 7.56 16.98
CA ILE A 172 4.53 6.26 17.66
C ILE A 172 5.68 6.11 18.66
N ARG A 173 5.47 5.26 19.66
CA ARG A 173 6.58 4.57 20.35
C ARG A 173 6.78 3.22 19.72
N LEU A 174 7.96 3.00 19.17
CA LEU A 174 8.33 1.80 18.45
C LEU A 174 9.28 0.97 19.32
N HIS A 175 8.84 -0.23 19.71
CA HIS A 175 9.70 -1.21 20.38
C HIS A 175 10.38 -2.07 19.31
N TYR A 176 11.70 -1.92 19.16
CA TYR A 176 12.44 -2.52 18.07
C TYR A 176 13.67 -3.25 18.57
N THR A 177 13.91 -4.45 18.05
CA THR A 177 15.10 -5.26 18.36
C THR A 177 16.06 -5.26 17.18
N PRO A 178 17.16 -4.48 17.19
CA PRO A 178 18.12 -4.48 16.09
C PRO A 178 18.85 -5.82 15.97
N ALA A 179 19.43 -6.09 14.79
CA ALA A 179 20.30 -7.25 14.63
C ALA A 179 21.46 -7.19 15.63
N ARG A 180 21.53 -8.18 16.53
CA ARG A 180 22.63 -8.37 17.49
C ARG A 180 22.77 -7.25 18.52
N ARG A 181 21.68 -6.55 18.84
CA ARG A 181 21.64 -5.55 19.93
C ARG A 181 20.42 -5.79 20.80
N GLU A 182 20.48 -5.24 22.01
CA GLU A 182 19.34 -5.22 22.93
C GLU A 182 18.16 -4.45 22.33
N PRO A 183 16.92 -4.81 22.70
CA PRO A 183 15.72 -4.06 22.35
C PRO A 183 15.82 -2.59 22.77
N GLU A 184 15.34 -1.70 21.93
CA GLU A 184 15.33 -0.26 22.18
C GLU A 184 13.97 0.33 21.80
N VAL A 185 13.57 1.39 22.53
CA VAL A 185 12.35 2.14 22.25
C VAL A 185 12.71 3.42 21.50
N TYR A 186 12.03 3.63 20.38
CA TYR A 186 12.17 4.82 19.54
C TYR A 186 10.90 5.66 19.60
N LEU A 187 11.06 6.96 19.86
CA LEU A 187 10.03 7.93 19.53
C LEU A 187 10.16 8.26 18.04
N PHE A 188 9.13 7.96 17.27
CA PHE A 188 9.25 7.86 15.81
C PHE A 188 8.06 8.48 15.09
N ASP A 189 8.34 9.26 14.04
CA ASP A 189 7.33 9.81 13.14
C ASP A 189 7.34 8.98 11.84
N PRO A 190 6.35 8.09 11.64
CA PRO A 190 6.29 7.21 10.47
C PRO A 190 5.87 7.97 9.22
N TYR A 191 6.73 8.02 8.20
CA TYR A 191 6.44 8.74 6.95
C TYR A 191 5.95 7.81 5.84
N THR A 192 6.44 6.57 5.80
CA THR A 192 6.11 5.64 4.71
C THR A 192 6.35 4.18 5.09
N LEU A 193 5.70 3.26 4.37
CA LEU A 193 6.03 1.84 4.33
C LEU A 193 6.67 1.51 2.99
N LEU A 194 7.79 0.80 3.02
CA LEU A 194 8.59 0.47 1.84
C LEU A 194 8.78 -1.04 1.74
N PHE A 195 8.46 -1.60 0.59
CA PHE A 195 8.85 -2.96 0.26
C PHE A 195 10.17 -2.93 -0.52
N THR A 196 11.25 -3.41 0.09
CA THR A 196 12.58 -3.45 -0.52
C THR A 196 13.34 -4.67 -0.06
N GLN A 197 14.22 -5.20 -0.91
CA GLN A 197 15.01 -6.41 -0.61
C GLN A 197 14.19 -7.62 -0.13
N GLY A 198 12.94 -7.75 -0.61
CA GLY A 198 12.06 -8.85 -0.24
C GLY A 198 11.33 -8.70 1.09
N ALA A 199 11.51 -7.59 1.83
CA ALA A 199 10.86 -7.38 3.12
C ALA A 199 10.22 -5.99 3.25
N LEU A 200 9.31 -5.86 4.22
CA LEU A 200 8.61 -4.62 4.52
C LEU A 200 9.37 -3.82 5.58
N TYR A 201 9.55 -2.53 5.32
CA TYR A 201 10.25 -1.59 6.20
C TYR A 201 9.37 -0.39 6.53
N LEU A 202 9.45 0.07 7.77
CA LEU A 202 8.88 1.33 8.21
C LEU A 202 9.95 2.44 8.12
N GLY A 203 9.65 3.51 7.39
CA GLY A 203 10.53 4.64 7.17
C GLY A 203 9.99 5.94 7.73
N GLY A 204 10.88 6.79 8.26
CA GLY A 204 10.47 8.01 8.94
C GLY A 204 11.56 8.60 9.82
N TYR A 205 11.19 9.53 10.71
CA TYR A 205 12.12 10.28 11.54
C TYR A 205 12.18 9.74 12.98
N ALA A 206 13.38 9.34 13.42
CA ALA A 206 13.63 8.88 14.78
C ALA A 206 14.15 10.03 15.65
N HIS A 207 13.32 10.53 16.56
CA HIS A 207 13.64 11.68 17.44
C HIS A 207 14.85 11.42 18.32
N ASN A 208 14.92 10.23 18.91
CA ASN A 208 16.01 9.81 19.79
C ASN A 208 17.35 9.76 19.03
N ARG A 209 17.33 9.65 17.70
CA ARG A 209 18.53 9.60 16.83
C ARG A 209 18.71 10.86 15.99
N LYS A 210 17.75 11.79 16.02
CA LYS A 210 17.70 13.02 15.20
C LYS A 210 17.99 12.77 13.72
N ALA A 211 17.47 11.67 13.17
CA ALA A 211 17.76 11.24 11.81
C ALA A 211 16.63 10.39 11.23
N LEU A 212 16.55 10.41 9.90
CA LEU A 212 15.74 9.44 9.15
C LEU A 212 16.26 8.02 9.37
N ARG A 213 15.35 7.07 9.58
CA ARG A 213 15.66 5.66 9.83
C ARG A 213 14.66 4.74 9.14
N LEU A 214 15.16 3.56 8.79
CA LEU A 214 14.36 2.41 8.34
C LEU A 214 14.41 1.30 9.38
N PHE A 215 13.23 0.75 9.67
CA PHE A 215 13.03 -0.36 10.60
C PHE A 215 12.39 -1.52 9.87
N LEU A 216 13.01 -2.70 9.94
CA LEU A 216 12.44 -3.93 9.36
C LEU A 216 11.22 -4.36 10.17
N ILE A 217 10.07 -4.56 9.53
CA ILE A 217 8.82 -4.90 10.22
C ILE A 217 8.95 -6.20 11.04
N ASP A 218 9.70 -7.19 10.55
CA ASP A 218 9.92 -8.46 11.25
C ASP A 218 10.60 -8.31 12.63
N ARG A 219 11.23 -7.17 12.90
CA ARG A 219 11.95 -6.89 14.15
C ARG A 219 11.18 -5.95 15.10
N VAL A 220 10.00 -5.53 14.71
CA VAL A 220 9.11 -4.72 15.55
C VAL A 220 8.44 -5.64 16.56
N GLN A 221 8.58 -5.33 17.83
CA GLN A 221 7.98 -6.10 18.94
C GLN A 221 6.60 -5.55 19.30
N ALA A 222 6.47 -4.21 19.30
CA ALA A 222 5.23 -3.52 19.64
C ALA A 222 5.24 -2.10 19.08
N VAL A 223 4.05 -1.56 18.85
CA VAL A 223 3.81 -0.18 18.43
C VAL A 223 2.73 0.42 19.32
N GLU A 224 3.04 1.57 19.93
CA GLU A 224 2.05 2.39 20.63
C GLU A 224 1.78 3.66 19.83
N VAL A 225 0.55 3.86 19.38
CA VAL A 225 0.13 5.09 18.70
C VAL A 225 -0.14 6.17 19.74
N THR A 226 0.68 7.24 19.75
CA THR A 226 0.60 8.28 20.79
C THR A 226 -0.52 9.29 20.55
N ARG A 227 -1.04 9.36 19.31
CA ARG A 227 -1.99 10.38 18.81
C ARG A 227 -1.45 11.82 18.83
N GLU A 228 -0.16 12.01 19.09
CA GLU A 228 0.52 13.27 18.81
C GLU A 228 0.72 13.38 17.29
N ARG A 229 0.26 14.47 16.67
CA ARG A 229 0.41 14.69 15.22
C ARG A 229 1.78 15.26 14.89
N PHE A 230 2.30 14.90 13.72
CA PHE A 230 3.47 15.53 13.11
C PHE A 230 3.16 15.87 11.65
N GLU A 231 4.01 16.69 11.05
CA GLU A 231 3.97 16.97 9.61
C GLU A 231 5.16 16.29 8.93
N VAL A 232 4.92 15.69 7.77
CA VAL A 232 5.99 15.16 6.91
C VAL A 232 6.62 16.35 6.18
N PRO A 233 7.96 16.52 6.23
CA PRO A 233 8.63 17.58 5.47
C PRO A 233 8.29 17.52 3.97
N GLU A 234 8.05 18.67 3.34
CA GLU A 234 7.67 18.75 1.92
C GLU A 234 8.77 18.21 0.98
N ASP A 235 10.03 18.27 1.41
CA ASP A 235 11.20 17.79 0.68
C ASP A 235 11.53 16.31 0.93
N PHE A 236 10.72 15.61 1.72
CA PHE A 236 10.90 14.19 1.99
C PHE A 236 10.65 13.35 0.74
N SER A 237 11.54 12.40 0.46
CA SER A 237 11.32 11.33 -0.51
C SER A 237 11.80 9.99 0.03
N ALA A 238 11.13 8.90 -0.37
CA ALA A 238 11.46 7.55 0.10
C ALA A 238 12.91 7.14 -0.25
N GLU A 239 13.47 7.68 -1.32
CA GLU A 239 14.84 7.47 -1.77
C GLU A 239 15.88 7.95 -0.75
N GLN A 240 15.55 8.95 0.08
CA GLN A 240 16.42 9.45 1.16
C GLN A 240 16.60 8.43 2.29
N LEU A 241 15.67 7.48 2.41
CA LEU A 241 15.71 6.39 3.38
C LEU A 241 16.49 5.18 2.86
N THR A 242 16.37 4.88 1.56
CA THR A 242 16.94 3.69 0.95
C THR A 242 18.34 3.89 0.35
N GLY A 243 18.78 5.14 0.16
CA GLY A 243 20.14 5.44 -0.29
C GLY A 243 20.45 4.82 -1.65
N GLY A 244 19.64 5.13 -2.67
CA GLY A 244 19.82 4.53 -4.00
C GLY A 244 19.63 3.00 -4.01
N ALA A 245 19.73 2.37 -5.19
CA ALA A 245 19.28 1.00 -5.41
C ALA A 245 20.03 -0.12 -4.63
N PHE A 246 21.01 0.23 -3.80
CA PHE A 246 21.85 -0.72 -3.06
C PHE A 246 21.85 -0.57 -1.53
N GLY A 247 20.85 0.12 -0.99
CA GLY A 247 20.25 -0.29 0.29
C GLY A 247 20.68 0.48 1.54
N LEU A 248 19.65 0.78 2.34
CA LEU A 248 19.44 0.76 3.80
C LEU A 248 20.58 1.17 4.77
N VAL A 249 21.84 0.93 4.43
CA VAL A 249 23.01 1.34 5.20
C VAL A 249 23.56 2.63 4.59
N ARG A 250 23.53 3.73 5.35
CA ARG A 250 24.25 4.97 5.01
C ARG A 250 25.77 4.72 5.11
N GLU A 251 26.32 3.96 4.17
CA GLU A 251 27.75 3.97 3.85
C GLU A 251 28.01 5.07 2.82
N GLU A 252 29.21 5.64 2.83
CA GLU A 252 29.60 6.58 1.78
C GLU A 252 29.52 5.88 0.41
N PRO A 253 28.87 6.50 -0.60
CA PRO A 253 28.82 5.93 -1.93
C PRO A 253 30.22 5.66 -2.48
N MET A 254 30.39 4.51 -3.14
CA MET A 254 31.61 4.17 -3.85
C MET A 254 31.32 3.98 -5.34
N THR A 255 32.29 4.34 -6.18
CA THR A 255 32.27 4.03 -7.61
C THR A 255 32.51 2.53 -7.79
N VAL A 256 31.44 1.78 -8.06
CA VAL A 256 31.51 0.36 -8.37
C VAL A 256 31.59 0.18 -9.87
N ARG A 257 32.64 -0.49 -10.34
CA ARG A 257 32.79 -0.89 -11.74
C ARG A 257 32.85 -2.41 -11.82
N ALA A 258 31.96 -2.99 -12.60
CA ALA A 258 31.92 -4.44 -12.83
C ALA A 258 31.76 -4.71 -14.33
N ARG A 259 32.58 -5.63 -14.84
CA ARG A 259 32.48 -6.14 -16.21
C ARG A 259 31.65 -7.43 -16.21
N PHE A 260 30.72 -7.52 -17.14
CA PHE A 260 29.85 -8.67 -17.33
C PHE A 260 30.14 -9.31 -18.69
N ALA A 261 30.29 -10.63 -18.72
CA ALA A 261 30.61 -11.36 -19.94
C ALA A 261 29.55 -11.14 -21.04
N ALA A 262 29.97 -11.22 -22.31
CA ALA A 262 29.09 -11.01 -23.47
C ALA A 262 27.84 -11.90 -23.43
N GLU A 263 27.95 -13.12 -22.91
CA GLU A 263 26.86 -14.10 -22.75
C GLU A 263 25.66 -13.56 -21.94
N ILE A 264 25.91 -12.70 -20.96
CA ILE A 264 24.89 -12.13 -20.07
C ILE A 264 24.70 -10.62 -20.27
N ALA A 265 25.39 -10.01 -21.24
CA ALA A 265 25.35 -8.57 -21.48
C ALA A 265 23.93 -8.04 -21.67
N HIS A 266 23.06 -8.82 -22.33
CA HIS A 266 21.64 -8.48 -22.51
C HIS A 266 20.89 -8.34 -21.16
N LEU A 267 21.09 -9.26 -20.22
CA LEU A 267 20.44 -9.22 -18.89
C LEU A 267 20.80 -7.95 -18.09
N VAL A 268 22.03 -7.47 -18.27
CA VAL A 268 22.54 -6.29 -17.57
C VAL A 268 22.10 -5.00 -18.28
N THR A 269 22.06 -5.00 -19.60
CA THR A 269 21.70 -3.81 -20.41
C THR A 269 20.19 -3.58 -20.51
N GLU A 270 19.35 -4.60 -20.37
CA GLU A 270 17.89 -4.46 -20.42
C GLU A 270 17.28 -3.77 -19.18
N ARG A 271 18.05 -3.61 -18.08
CA ARG A 271 17.53 -3.15 -16.78
C ARG A 271 18.27 -1.93 -16.22
N ILE A 272 17.53 -0.93 -15.74
CA ILE A 272 18.13 0.15 -14.95
C ILE A 272 18.32 -0.34 -13.52
N TRP A 273 19.56 -0.63 -13.14
CA TRP A 273 19.94 -1.11 -11.81
C TRP A 273 20.16 0.04 -10.83
N HIS A 274 20.69 1.16 -11.30
CA HIS A 274 20.93 2.36 -10.48
C HIS A 274 20.71 3.63 -11.31
N PRO A 275 20.16 4.73 -10.75
CA PRO A 275 19.99 5.98 -11.48
C PRO A 275 21.29 6.56 -12.03
N SER A 276 22.41 6.37 -11.31
CA SER A 276 23.72 6.89 -11.72
C SER A 276 24.45 5.98 -12.73
N GLN A 277 23.84 4.88 -13.17
CA GLN A 277 24.55 3.86 -13.92
C GLN A 277 25.06 4.39 -15.26
N ARG A 278 26.28 4.01 -15.61
CA ARG A 278 26.88 4.22 -16.93
C ARG A 278 27.30 2.88 -17.49
N ARG A 279 27.17 2.73 -18.80
CA ARG A 279 27.41 1.47 -19.51
C ARG A 279 28.36 1.70 -20.66
N GLU A 280 29.33 0.82 -20.77
CA GLU A 280 30.28 0.75 -21.87
C GLU A 280 30.22 -0.66 -22.43
N VAL A 281 29.96 -0.76 -23.73
CA VAL A 281 30.03 -2.05 -24.45
C VAL A 281 31.46 -2.18 -24.96
N ASP A 282 32.16 -3.19 -24.45
CA ASP A 282 33.53 -3.51 -24.85
C ASP A 282 33.55 -4.17 -26.24
N ALA A 283 34.69 -4.16 -26.91
CA ALA A 283 34.83 -4.66 -28.29
C ALA A 283 34.54 -6.17 -28.43
N ASP A 284 34.67 -6.92 -27.36
CA ASP A 284 34.37 -8.36 -27.27
C ASP A 284 32.88 -8.65 -26.98
N GLY A 285 32.05 -7.60 -26.90
CA GLY A 285 30.63 -7.69 -26.58
C GLY A 285 30.34 -7.79 -25.09
N SER A 286 31.36 -7.79 -24.22
CA SER A 286 31.17 -7.65 -22.78
C SER A 286 30.69 -6.25 -22.42
N VAL A 287 30.11 -6.09 -21.23
CA VAL A 287 29.58 -4.79 -20.78
C VAL A 287 30.18 -4.43 -19.45
N THR A 288 30.77 -3.24 -19.39
CA THR A 288 31.21 -2.63 -18.14
C THR A 288 30.11 -1.71 -17.61
N LEU A 289 29.58 -2.03 -16.42
CA LEU A 289 28.64 -1.19 -15.70
C LEU A 289 29.38 -0.41 -14.61
N THR A 290 29.19 0.90 -14.58
CA THR A 290 29.68 1.79 -13.52
C THR A 290 28.49 2.37 -12.76
N ILE A 291 28.47 2.27 -11.44
CA ILE A 291 27.44 2.84 -10.56
C ILE A 291 28.09 3.56 -9.38
N GLU A 292 27.37 4.55 -8.82
CA GLU A 292 27.75 5.27 -7.61
C GLU A 292 26.78 4.82 -6.52
N ALA A 293 27.21 3.89 -5.66
CA ALA A 293 26.31 3.20 -4.74
C ALA A 293 26.99 2.96 -3.38
N GLY A 294 26.23 3.10 -2.29
CA GLY A 294 26.61 2.62 -0.96
C GLY A 294 26.05 1.21 -0.71
N GLY A 295 26.42 0.59 0.41
CA GLY A 295 25.90 -0.73 0.80
C GLY A 295 26.78 -1.87 0.27
N ARG A 296 27.97 -2.04 0.85
CA ARG A 296 28.94 -3.06 0.41
C ARG A 296 28.34 -4.47 0.38
N THR A 297 27.52 -4.83 1.36
CA THR A 297 26.95 -6.19 1.46
C THR A 297 25.95 -6.48 0.34
N GLU A 298 25.09 -5.52 0.04
CA GLU A 298 24.08 -5.56 -1.01
C GLU A 298 24.72 -5.62 -2.40
N ILE A 299 25.72 -4.76 -2.63
CA ILE A 299 26.51 -4.76 -3.86
C ILE A 299 27.16 -6.13 -4.07
N LEU A 300 27.76 -6.71 -3.02
CA LEU A 300 28.35 -8.05 -3.10
C LEU A 300 27.31 -9.13 -3.40
N ALA A 301 26.15 -9.12 -2.74
CA ALA A 301 25.07 -10.07 -2.99
C ALA A 301 24.56 -10.00 -4.44
N TRP A 302 24.38 -8.79 -4.96
CA TRP A 302 24.02 -8.56 -6.36
C TRP A 302 25.08 -9.11 -7.31
N LEU A 303 26.37 -8.81 -7.08
CA LEU A 303 27.48 -9.32 -7.89
C LEU A 303 27.56 -10.86 -7.83
N TYR A 304 27.39 -11.48 -6.66
CA TYR A 304 27.42 -12.94 -6.56
C TYR A 304 26.33 -13.62 -7.40
N GLY A 305 25.19 -12.94 -7.62
CA GLY A 305 24.11 -13.43 -8.48
C GLY A 305 24.50 -13.61 -9.95
N PHE A 306 25.62 -13.03 -10.40
CA PHE A 306 26.11 -13.15 -11.78
C PHE A 306 27.34 -14.04 -11.92
N VAL A 307 27.85 -14.64 -10.84
CA VAL A 307 28.98 -15.58 -10.91
C VAL A 307 28.59 -16.77 -11.79
N PRO A 308 29.46 -17.22 -12.72
CA PRO A 308 30.85 -16.81 -12.94
C PRO A 308 31.05 -15.67 -13.97
N HIS A 309 29.98 -15.09 -14.50
CA HIS A 309 29.99 -14.15 -15.63
C HIS A 309 30.27 -12.68 -15.24
N VAL A 310 30.72 -12.41 -14.02
CA VAL A 310 31.03 -11.06 -13.53
C VAL A 310 32.45 -10.95 -13.01
N GLU A 311 33.10 -9.84 -13.35
CA GLU A 311 34.40 -9.43 -12.85
C GLU A 311 34.27 -8.06 -12.18
N VAL A 312 34.61 -7.98 -10.89
CA VAL A 312 34.65 -6.71 -10.16
C VAL A 312 35.95 -5.99 -10.46
N LEU A 313 35.87 -4.82 -11.09
CA LEU A 313 37.03 -4.00 -11.47
C LEU A 313 37.40 -3.02 -10.35
N GLU A 314 36.41 -2.26 -9.85
CA GLU A 314 36.59 -1.22 -8.83
C GLU A 314 35.43 -1.18 -7.82
N PRO A 315 35.66 -0.71 -6.58
CA PRO A 315 36.96 -0.40 -6.01
C PRO A 315 37.72 -1.67 -5.60
N LYS A 316 39.06 -1.57 -5.46
CA LYS A 316 39.93 -2.70 -5.06
C LYS A 316 39.43 -3.42 -3.80
N ALA A 317 38.99 -2.67 -2.79
CA ALA A 317 38.48 -3.22 -1.53
C ALA A 317 37.19 -4.05 -1.70
N LEU A 318 36.34 -3.69 -2.67
CA LEU A 318 35.14 -4.46 -3.00
C LEU A 318 35.51 -5.75 -3.72
N ARG A 319 36.42 -5.67 -4.71
CA ARG A 319 36.95 -6.84 -5.42
C ARG A 319 37.59 -7.86 -4.47
N GLU A 320 38.39 -7.39 -3.51
CA GLU A 320 39.01 -8.25 -2.50
C GLU A 320 37.96 -8.95 -1.63
N ALA A 321 36.91 -8.24 -1.22
CA ALA A 321 35.78 -8.82 -0.49
C ALA A 321 35.06 -9.89 -1.30
N PHE A 322 34.79 -9.60 -2.57
CA PHE A 322 34.11 -10.49 -3.50
C PHE A 322 34.88 -11.81 -3.65
N VAL A 323 36.18 -11.74 -3.90
CA VAL A 323 37.05 -12.92 -4.00
C VAL A 323 37.11 -13.69 -2.68
N ALA A 324 37.21 -12.99 -1.54
CA ALA A 324 37.23 -13.63 -0.23
C ALA A 324 35.93 -14.41 0.05
N GLY A 325 34.77 -13.86 -0.29
CA GLY A 325 33.49 -14.54 -0.13
C GLY A 325 33.35 -15.77 -1.04
N LEU A 326 33.80 -15.69 -2.30
CA LEU A 326 33.85 -16.85 -3.19
C LEU A 326 34.72 -17.99 -2.62
N ARG A 327 35.92 -17.66 -2.11
CA ARG A 327 36.80 -18.64 -1.47
C ARG A 327 36.16 -19.27 -0.24
N GLN A 328 35.48 -18.48 0.59
CA GLN A 328 34.77 -18.99 1.75
C GLN A 328 33.62 -19.92 1.36
N GLY A 329 32.84 -19.56 0.32
CA GLY A 329 31.79 -20.40 -0.22
C GLY A 329 32.35 -21.74 -0.73
N LEU A 330 33.40 -21.69 -1.54
CA LEU A 330 34.07 -22.89 -2.04
C LEU A 330 34.58 -23.78 -0.90
N ALA A 331 35.21 -23.21 0.13
CA ALA A 331 35.71 -23.96 1.28
C ALA A 331 34.60 -24.65 2.11
N ARG A 332 33.37 -24.12 2.12
CA ARG A 332 32.23 -24.74 2.81
C ARG A 332 31.61 -25.90 2.04
N HIS A 333 31.78 -25.94 0.72
CA HIS A 333 31.25 -26.99 -0.15
C HIS A 333 32.32 -27.98 -0.63
N GLY A 334 33.60 -27.65 -0.42
CA GLY A 334 34.73 -28.55 -0.57
C GLY A 334 34.84 -29.46 0.64
N SER A 335 34.04 -30.52 0.65
CA SER A 335 34.25 -31.77 1.40
C SER A 335 34.10 -32.94 0.45
#